data_AF-A0A9D4TJ45-F1
#
_entry.id   AF-A0A9D4TJ45-F1
#
_cell.length_a   1.000
_cell.length_b   1.000
_cell.length_c   1.000
_cell.angle_alpha   90.00
_cell.angle_beta   90.00
_cell.angle_gamma   90.00
#
_symmetry.space_group_name_H-M   'P 1'
#
loop_
_entity.id
_entity.type
_entity.pdbx_description
1 polymer ?
#
loop_
_entity_poly.entity_id
_entity_poly.type
_entity_poly.pdbx_seq_one_letter_code
_entity_poly.pdbx_strand_id
1 'polypeptide(L)'
;MAACSSSFSSRLAPCSSRLRALQPAQRRAGGRRRGLAPAVAALDSMTVTAVSQQAIAFVAVLGGEAAYTGLSTDSSRPGRPTVPGTLLGVAGTLGATGLLQQEGLVGTVGCVVGVLSSAAMMTIMIQRTQQTPYNPNDWPGAKAWPAVMALISFFMLSGFFQALTAAVK
;
A
#
# COMPACT_ATOMS: atom_id res chain seq x y z
N MET A 1 -45.63 39.92 3.73
CA MET A 1 -45.07 40.93 4.66
C MET A 1 -43.56 40.94 4.45
N ALA A 2 -43.11 41.90 3.64
CA ALA A 2 -42.22 43.02 4.04
C ALA A 2 -40.73 42.62 3.87
N ALA A 3 -40.11 42.91 2.73
CA ALA A 3 -39.53 44.21 2.29
C ALA A 3 -38.10 44.40 2.84
N CYS A 4 -37.08 44.51 1.97
CA CYS A 4 -36.23 45.69 1.72
C CYS A 4 -34.76 45.22 1.81
N SER A 5 -33.75 45.76 1.15
CA SER A 5 -33.62 46.85 0.18
C SER A 5 -32.27 46.71 -0.53
N SER A 6 -32.26 47.19 -1.76
CA SER A 6 -31.15 47.49 -2.65
C SER A 6 -30.08 48.45 -2.08
N SER A 7 -28.87 48.47 -2.65
CA SER A 7 -28.39 49.60 -3.49
C SER A 7 -26.86 49.79 -3.55
N PHE A 8 -26.40 50.06 -4.78
CA PHE A 8 -25.34 51.01 -5.19
C PHE A 8 -23.89 50.84 -4.72
N SER A 9 -22.96 50.72 -5.67
CA SER A 9 -22.24 51.91 -6.17
C SER A 9 -21.33 51.56 -7.36
N SER A 10 -21.71 52.08 -8.52
CA SER A 10 -20.85 52.30 -9.68
C SER A 10 -19.79 53.36 -9.38
N ARG A 11 -18.51 53.12 -9.75
CA ARG A 11 -17.55 54.18 -10.06
C ARG A 11 -16.65 53.80 -11.22
N LEU A 12 -16.54 54.78 -12.10
CA LEU A 12 -15.89 54.81 -13.40
C LEU A 12 -14.35 54.77 -13.28
N ALA A 13 -13.74 54.34 -14.39
CA ALA A 13 -12.31 54.44 -14.68
C ALA A 13 -11.78 55.89 -14.62
N PRO A 14 -10.45 56.03 -14.58
CA PRO A 14 -9.84 56.73 -15.69
C PRO A 14 -8.73 55.95 -16.40
N CYS A 15 -8.78 56.10 -17.72
CA CYS A 15 -7.75 55.82 -18.69
C CYS A 15 -6.51 56.67 -18.40
N SER A 16 -5.34 56.05 -18.29
CA SER A 16 -4.06 56.76 -18.35
C SER A 16 -3.12 56.03 -19.30
N SER A 17 -3.20 56.47 -20.56
CA SER A 17 -2.23 56.24 -21.61
C SER A 17 -0.95 57.04 -21.31
N ARG A 18 0.15 56.35 -21.00
CA ARG A 18 1.50 56.87 -21.25
C ARG A 18 2.39 55.77 -21.80
N LEU A 19 2.56 55.84 -23.12
CA LEU A 19 3.68 55.31 -23.87
C LEU A 19 5.01 55.74 -23.22
N ARG A 20 5.87 54.78 -22.87
CA ARG A 20 7.31 54.95 -23.03
C ARG A 20 8.07 53.64 -23.03
N ALA A 21 8.99 53.59 -23.99
CA ALA A 21 10.16 52.73 -24.09
C ALA A 21 9.93 51.28 -24.56
N LEU A 22 9.96 51.14 -25.89
CA LEU A 22 10.71 50.06 -26.54
C LEU A 22 12.10 49.91 -25.88
N GLN A 23 12.31 48.84 -25.14
CA GLN A 23 13.65 48.31 -24.86
C GLN A 23 13.78 46.95 -25.57
N PRO A 24 14.57 46.84 -26.63
CA PRO A 24 14.95 45.54 -27.18
C PRO A 24 16.08 44.93 -26.36
N ALA A 25 15.99 43.62 -26.18
CA ALA A 25 17.07 42.69 -25.85
C ALA A 25 17.79 42.87 -24.52
N GLN A 26 17.39 42.06 -23.53
CA GLN A 26 18.35 41.14 -22.93
C GLN A 26 17.71 39.77 -22.69
N ARG A 27 17.93 38.88 -23.66
CA ARG A 27 17.93 37.43 -23.45
C ARG A 27 18.88 37.12 -22.30
N ARG A 28 18.35 36.89 -21.11
CA ARG A 28 18.94 35.92 -20.19
C ARG A 28 17.97 34.78 -20.09
N ALA A 29 18.14 33.85 -21.03
CA ALA A 29 17.78 32.46 -20.85
C ALA A 29 18.57 31.90 -19.66
N GLY A 30 18.20 32.32 -18.45
CA GLY A 30 18.50 31.61 -17.22
C GLY A 30 17.58 30.41 -17.20
N GLY A 31 17.88 29.42 -18.05
CA GLY A 31 17.30 28.09 -17.99
C GLY A 31 17.70 27.48 -16.66
N ARG A 32 17.02 27.89 -15.59
CA ARG A 32 16.90 27.09 -14.38
C ARG A 32 16.08 25.89 -14.85
N ARG A 33 16.78 24.90 -15.43
CA ARG A 33 16.33 23.52 -15.40
C ARG A 33 16.12 23.24 -13.92
N ARG A 34 14.93 23.55 -13.40
CA ARG A 34 14.32 22.75 -12.34
C ARG A 34 14.52 21.36 -12.90
N GLY A 35 15.48 20.62 -12.35
CA GLY A 35 15.54 19.20 -12.58
C GLY A 35 14.11 18.76 -12.33
N LEU A 36 13.42 18.39 -13.40
CA LEU A 36 12.21 17.62 -13.29
C LEU A 36 12.73 16.39 -12.56
N ALA A 37 12.59 16.41 -11.23
CA ALA A 37 12.65 15.19 -10.47
C ALA A 37 11.76 14.24 -11.26
N PRO A 38 12.24 13.04 -11.62
CA PRO A 38 11.39 12.09 -12.32
C PRO A 38 10.08 12.07 -11.53
N ALA A 39 8.98 12.36 -12.22
CA ALA A 39 7.66 12.27 -11.62
C ALA A 39 7.49 10.79 -11.32
N VAL A 40 7.95 10.36 -10.14
CA VAL A 40 7.72 9.01 -9.67
C VAL A 40 6.22 8.92 -9.56
N ALA A 41 5.62 8.00 -10.32
CA ALA A 41 4.18 7.83 -10.36
C ALA A 41 3.66 7.67 -8.93
N ALA A 42 2.95 8.69 -8.45
CA ALA A 42 2.30 8.62 -7.16
C ALA A 42 1.20 7.57 -7.27
N LEU A 43 1.19 6.63 -6.34
CA LEU A 43 0.11 5.65 -6.25
C LEU A 43 -1.21 6.38 -6.01
N ASP A 44 -2.25 5.96 -6.72
CA ASP A 44 -3.59 6.48 -6.49
C ASP A 44 -4.06 6.16 -5.07
N SER A 45 -4.71 7.13 -4.42
CA SER A 45 -5.13 7.03 -3.02
C SER A 45 -6.12 5.89 -2.77
N MET A 46 -6.96 5.55 -3.74
CA MET A 46 -7.86 4.40 -3.61
C MET A 46 -7.09 3.08 -3.62
N THR A 47 -6.03 2.97 -4.43
CA THR A 47 -5.15 1.80 -4.47
C THR A 47 -4.43 1.62 -3.12
N VAL A 48 -3.85 2.71 -2.59
CA VAL A 48 -3.18 2.69 -1.28
C VAL A 48 -4.15 2.26 -0.18
N THR A 49 -5.37 2.80 -0.17
CA THR A 49 -6.39 2.49 0.83
C THR A 49 -6.83 1.02 0.75
N ALA A 50 -7.14 0.53 -0.45
CA ALA A 50 -7.60 -0.86 -0.64
C ALA A 50 -6.54 -1.88 -0.22
N VAL A 51 -5.28 -1.69 -0.65
CA VAL A 51 -4.17 -2.57 -0.29
C VAL A 51 -3.88 -2.51 1.21
N SER A 52 -3.98 -1.33 1.82
CA SER A 52 -3.77 -1.17 3.27
C SER A 52 -4.85 -1.90 4.08
N GLN A 53 -6.12 -1.81 3.68
CA GLN A 53 -7.21 -2.53 4.35
C GLN A 53 -7.01 -4.04 4.28
N GLN A 54 -6.65 -4.54 3.09
CA GLN A 54 -6.35 -5.96 2.90
C GLN A 54 -5.15 -6.40 3.74
N ALA A 55 -4.09 -5.59 3.80
CA ALA A 55 -2.89 -5.86 4.58
C ALA A 55 -3.17 -5.91 6.08
N ILE A 56 -3.97 -4.98 6.60
CA ILE A 56 -4.38 -4.96 8.01
C ILE A 56 -5.19 -6.21 8.36
N ALA A 57 -6.14 -6.60 7.50
CA ALA A 57 -6.91 -7.82 7.69
C ALA A 57 -6.02 -9.07 7.68
N PHE A 58 -5.08 -9.15 6.72
CA PHE A 58 -4.12 -10.24 6.63
C PHE A 58 -3.22 -10.34 7.86
N VAL A 59 -2.71 -9.20 8.33
CA VAL A 59 -1.90 -9.10 9.55
C VAL A 59 -2.68 -9.54 10.77
N ALA A 60 -3.94 -9.12 10.93
CA ALA A 60 -4.77 -9.53 12.05
C ALA A 60 -4.95 -11.05 12.09
N VAL A 61 -5.19 -11.66 10.92
CA VAL A 61 -5.34 -13.11 10.78
C VAL A 61 -4.03 -13.85 11.08
N LEU A 62 -2.91 -13.45 10.48
CA LEU A 62 -1.60 -14.06 10.73
C LEU A 62 -1.13 -13.87 12.17
N GLY A 63 -1.34 -12.68 12.74
CA GLY A 63 -0.98 -12.36 14.11
C GLY A 63 -1.80 -13.17 15.11
N GLY A 64 -3.11 -13.29 14.88
CA GLY A 64 -3.98 -14.16 15.68
C GLY A 64 -3.56 -15.63 15.59
N GLU A 65 -3.17 -16.11 14.41
CA GLU A 65 -2.70 -17.47 14.20
C GLU A 65 -1.36 -17.75 14.90
N ALA A 66 -0.42 -16.80 14.83
CA ALA A 66 0.86 -16.87 15.53
C ALA A 66 0.67 -16.87 17.05
N ALA A 67 -0.21 -16.02 17.57
CA ALA A 67 -0.55 -15.96 18.99
C ALA A 67 -1.20 -17.27 19.46
N TYR A 68 -2.22 -17.75 18.74
CA TYR A 68 -2.89 -19.01 19.06
C TYR A 68 -1.91 -20.19 19.06
N THR A 69 -1.06 -20.30 18.04
CA THR A 69 -0.05 -21.36 17.94
C THR A 69 0.99 -21.25 19.05
N GLY A 70 1.45 -20.04 19.35
CA GLY A 70 2.44 -19.79 20.40
C GLY A 70 1.96 -20.26 21.76
N LEU A 71 0.65 -20.12 22.03
CA LEU A 71 0.04 -20.47 23.31
C LEU A 71 -0.46 -21.91 23.39
N SER A 72 -0.88 -22.52 22.28
CA SER A 72 -1.73 -23.72 22.31
C SER A 72 -1.13 -24.95 21.60
N THR A 73 -0.01 -24.80 20.89
CA THR A 73 0.52 -25.86 20.01
C THR A 73 1.93 -26.26 20.41
N ASP A 74 2.10 -27.55 20.75
CA ASP A 74 3.39 -28.18 21.00
C ASP A 74 4.34 -27.99 19.80
N SER A 75 5.58 -27.60 20.10
CA SER A 75 6.66 -27.38 19.13
C SER A 75 7.00 -28.59 18.26
N SER A 76 6.71 -29.81 18.72
CA SER A 76 6.99 -31.06 18.01
C SER A 76 5.95 -31.41 16.94
N ARG A 77 4.82 -30.70 16.85
CA ARG A 77 3.76 -31.01 15.88
C ARG A 77 4.16 -30.71 14.43
N PRO A 78 4.06 -31.69 13.51
CA PRO A 78 4.29 -31.46 12.09
C PRO A 78 3.36 -30.39 11.52
N GLY A 79 3.88 -29.50 10.66
CA GLY A 79 3.09 -28.44 10.02
C GLY A 79 2.74 -27.26 10.93
N ARG A 80 3.27 -27.21 12.17
CA ARG A 80 3.17 -26.04 13.05
C ARG A 80 3.84 -24.81 12.38
N PRO A 81 3.25 -23.62 12.47
CA PRO A 81 3.93 -22.40 12.05
C PRO A 81 5.12 -22.13 12.95
N THR A 82 6.23 -21.72 12.35
CA THR A 82 7.31 -21.11 13.11
C THR A 82 6.82 -19.73 13.56
N VAL A 83 6.54 -19.57 14.86
CA VAL A 83 6.12 -18.28 15.44
C VAL A 83 7.02 -17.12 14.99
N PRO A 84 8.36 -17.27 14.93
CA PRO A 84 9.22 -16.22 14.39
C PRO A 84 8.95 -15.91 12.90
N GLY A 85 8.73 -16.92 12.07
CA GLY A 85 8.47 -16.75 10.64
C GLY A 85 7.15 -16.01 10.39
N THR A 86 6.08 -16.40 11.09
CA THR A 86 4.78 -15.73 10.97
C THR A 86 4.82 -14.28 11.48
N LEU A 87 5.52 -14.03 12.60
CA LEU A 87 5.70 -12.67 13.12
C LEU A 87 6.53 -11.78 12.19
N LEU A 88 7.54 -12.33 11.52
CA LEU A 88 8.27 -11.60 10.48
C LEU A 88 7.38 -11.26 9.28
N GLY A 89 6.47 -12.17 8.89
CA GLY A 89 5.45 -11.88 7.88
C GLY A 89 4.52 -10.74 8.29
N VAL A 90 4.06 -10.74 9.54
CA VAL A 90 3.23 -9.67 10.13
C VAL A 90 3.97 -8.34 10.13
N ALA A 91 5.19 -8.31 10.68
CA ALA A 91 5.98 -7.09 10.77
C ALA A 91 6.36 -6.56 9.38
N GLY A 92 6.75 -7.45 8.45
CA GLY A 92 7.06 -7.10 7.07
C GLY A 92 5.86 -6.52 6.33
N THR A 93 4.66 -7.10 6.52
CA THR A 93 3.45 -6.59 5.90
C THR A 93 3.02 -5.25 6.50
N LEU A 94 3.05 -5.09 7.82
CA LEU A 94 2.76 -3.79 8.47
C LEU A 94 3.76 -2.71 8.06
N GLY A 95 5.05 -3.05 8.01
CA GLY A 95 6.10 -2.16 7.54
C GLY A 95 5.88 -1.74 6.09
N ALA A 96 5.54 -2.69 5.21
CA ALA A 96 5.16 -2.41 3.83
C ALA A 96 3.97 -1.46 3.74
N THR A 97 2.92 -1.68 4.54
CA THR A 97 1.75 -0.80 4.60
C THR A 97 2.12 0.61 5.06
N GLY A 98 3.00 0.76 6.05
CA GLY A 98 3.47 2.07 6.51
C GLY A 98 4.28 2.82 5.44
N LEU A 99 5.14 2.10 4.71
CA LEU A 99 5.90 2.66 3.58
C LEU A 99 5.00 3.02 2.40
N LEU A 100 3.96 2.23 2.13
CA LEU A 100 2.99 2.46 1.05
C LEU A 100 2.25 3.81 1.19
N GLN A 101 2.13 4.35 2.41
CA GLN A 101 1.52 5.66 2.66
C GLN A 101 2.40 6.84 2.22
N GLN A 102 3.67 6.58 1.89
CA GLN A 102 4.61 7.62 1.48
C GLN A 102 4.59 7.80 -0.04
N GLU A 103 4.76 9.04 -0.49
CA GLU A 103 4.82 9.35 -1.92
C GLU A 103 6.17 8.95 -2.55
N GLY A 104 6.15 8.76 -3.87
CA GLY A 104 7.34 8.52 -4.67
C GLY A 104 8.03 7.19 -4.37
N LEU A 105 9.37 7.17 -4.42
CA LEU A 105 10.18 5.95 -4.34
C LEU A 105 9.90 5.14 -3.07
N VAL A 106 9.61 5.81 -1.96
CA VAL A 106 9.36 5.16 -0.66
C VAL A 106 8.10 4.30 -0.72
N GLY A 107 7.03 4.80 -1.35
CA GLY A 107 5.81 4.03 -1.61
C GLY A 107 6.07 2.81 -2.51
N THR A 108 6.87 2.98 -3.57
CA THR A 108 7.29 1.88 -4.44
C THR A 108 8.08 0.81 -3.68
N VAL A 109 9.00 1.22 -2.79
CA VAL A 109 9.72 0.28 -1.91
C VAL A 109 8.74 -0.45 -0.99
N GLY A 110 7.73 0.25 -0.45
CA GLY A 110 6.64 -0.37 0.31
C GLY A 110 5.93 -1.48 -0.47
N CYS A 111 5.61 -1.25 -1.74
CA CYS A 111 5.04 -2.29 -2.61
C CYS A 111 5.99 -3.49 -2.77
N VAL A 112 7.28 -3.26 -3.01
CA VAL A 112 8.27 -4.35 -3.17
C VAL A 112 8.38 -5.17 -1.88
N VAL A 113 8.48 -4.51 -0.72
CA VAL A 113 8.53 -5.20 0.58
C VAL A 113 7.24 -6.00 0.81
N GLY A 114 6.08 -5.45 0.45
CA GLY A 114 4.78 -6.13 0.55
C GLY A 114 4.68 -7.37 -0.32
N VAL A 115 5.16 -7.30 -1.57
CA VAL A 115 5.26 -8.45 -2.49
C VAL A 115 6.14 -9.54 -1.88
N LEU A 116 7.35 -9.19 -1.44
CA LEU A 116 8.31 -10.15 -0.89
C LEU A 116 7.79 -10.80 0.40
N SER A 117 7.21 -10.00 1.31
CA SER A 117 6.65 -10.50 2.56
C SER A 117 5.48 -11.46 2.33
N SER A 118 4.56 -11.09 1.43
CA SER A 118 3.39 -11.92 1.10
C SER A 118 3.79 -13.22 0.37
N ALA A 119 4.77 -13.15 -0.53
CA ALA A 119 5.31 -14.34 -1.21
C ALA A 119 6.02 -15.30 -0.25
N ALA A 120 6.80 -14.76 0.69
CA ALA A 120 7.43 -15.56 1.74
C ALA A 120 6.38 -16.26 2.61
N MET A 121 5.33 -15.54 3.02
CA MET A 121 4.24 -16.12 3.80
C MET A 121 3.46 -17.19 3.04
N MET A 122 3.17 -16.96 1.76
CA MET A 122 2.53 -17.96 0.90
C MET A 122 3.37 -19.24 0.84
N THR A 123 4.69 -19.11 0.66
CA THR A 123 5.63 -20.23 0.60
C THR A 123 5.63 -21.03 1.91
N ILE A 124 5.69 -20.34 3.06
CA ILE A 124 5.62 -20.96 4.38
C ILE A 124 4.32 -21.75 4.55
N MET A 125 3.18 -21.18 4.14
CA MET A 125 1.87 -21.83 4.28
C MET A 125 1.68 -23.03 3.34
N ILE A 126 2.24 -22.96 2.13
CA ILE A 126 2.29 -24.11 1.21
C ILE A 126 3.12 -25.25 1.83
N GLN A 127 4.32 -24.94 2.33
CA GLN A 127 5.17 -25.92 2.98
C GLN A 127 4.47 -26.56 4.19
N ARG A 128 3.77 -25.78 5.01
CA ARG A 128 2.96 -26.29 6.13
C ARG A 128 1.85 -27.23 5.66
N THR A 129 1.18 -26.91 4.57
CA THR A 129 0.13 -27.77 3.99
C THR A 129 0.69 -29.12 3.57
N GLN A 130 1.90 -29.13 2.99
CA GLN A 130 2.60 -30.36 2.58
C GLN A 130 3.07 -31.19 3.77
N GLN A 131 3.57 -30.54 4.83
CA GLN A 131 4.08 -31.19 6.04
C GLN A 131 2.99 -31.70 6.99
N THR A 132 1.76 -31.17 6.88
CA THR A 132 0.64 -31.60 7.72
C THR A 132 0.19 -33.00 7.30
N PRO A 133 0.05 -33.97 8.21
CA PRO A 133 -0.44 -35.31 7.87
C PRO A 133 -1.88 -35.28 7.31
N TYR A 134 -2.19 -36.17 6.38
CA TYR A 134 -3.56 -36.34 5.88
C TYR A 134 -4.30 -37.38 6.72
N ASN A 135 -5.49 -37.03 7.22
CA ASN A 135 -6.39 -37.96 7.90
C ASN A 135 -7.69 -38.06 7.07
N PRO A 136 -8.03 -39.22 6.50
CA PRO A 136 -9.23 -39.39 5.68
C PRO A 136 -10.54 -39.29 6.47
N ASN A 137 -10.48 -39.39 7.80
CA ASN A 137 -11.66 -39.33 8.68
C ASN A 137 -12.01 -37.89 9.13
N ASP A 138 -11.14 -36.90 8.87
CA ASP A 138 -11.36 -35.51 9.28
C ASP A 138 -11.78 -34.63 8.09
N TRP A 139 -12.95 -33.97 8.18
CA TRP A 139 -13.43 -33.01 7.20
C TRP A 139 -13.94 -31.71 7.86
N PRO A 140 -13.45 -30.51 7.49
CA PRO A 140 -12.26 -30.27 6.68
C PRO A 140 -10.99 -30.55 7.50
N GLY A 141 -10.21 -31.57 7.12
CA GLY A 141 -9.07 -32.04 7.90
C GLY A 141 -7.97 -30.98 8.14
N ALA A 142 -6.98 -31.32 8.95
CA ALA A 142 -5.96 -30.39 9.45
C ALA A 142 -5.20 -29.59 8.36
N LYS A 143 -5.16 -30.07 7.12
CA LYS A 143 -4.56 -29.37 5.96
C LYS A 143 -5.32 -28.14 5.50
N ALA A 144 -6.62 -28.04 5.81
CA ALA A 144 -7.48 -26.98 5.30
C ALA A 144 -7.02 -25.60 5.77
N TRP A 145 -6.63 -25.48 7.04
CA TRP A 145 -6.21 -24.20 7.62
C TRP A 145 -4.95 -23.61 6.97
N PRO A 146 -3.80 -24.31 6.89
CA PRO A 146 -2.62 -23.78 6.21
C PRO A 146 -2.87 -23.57 4.70
N ALA A 147 -3.74 -24.35 4.06
CA ALA A 147 -4.11 -24.14 2.66
C ALA A 147 -4.90 -22.82 2.47
N VAL A 148 -5.86 -22.53 3.36
CA VAL A 148 -6.59 -21.25 3.36
C VAL A 148 -5.63 -20.09 3.62
N MET A 149 -4.69 -20.22 4.56
CA MET A 149 -3.68 -19.19 4.80
C MET A 149 -2.77 -18.94 3.59
N ALA A 150 -2.42 -19.98 2.84
CA ALA A 150 -1.69 -19.83 1.58
C ALA A 150 -2.50 -19.04 0.55
N LEU A 151 -3.80 -19.30 0.44
CA LEU A 151 -4.69 -18.58 -0.46
C LEU A 151 -4.87 -17.11 -0.06
N ILE A 152 -5.04 -16.81 1.22
CA ILE A 152 -5.11 -15.43 1.71
C ILE A 152 -3.79 -14.70 1.41
N SER A 153 -2.65 -15.37 1.63
CA SER A 153 -1.32 -14.83 1.30
C SER A 153 -1.17 -14.55 -0.20
N PHE A 154 -1.73 -15.40 -1.07
CA PHE A 154 -1.77 -15.19 -2.51
C PHE A 154 -2.57 -13.93 -2.88
N PHE A 155 -3.73 -13.71 -2.27
CA PHE A 155 -4.48 -12.48 -2.51
C PHE A 155 -3.72 -11.24 -2.05
N MET A 156 -3.01 -11.32 -0.91
CA MET A 156 -2.18 -10.20 -0.44
C MET A 156 -1.02 -9.92 -1.39
N LEU A 157 -0.35 -10.97 -1.85
CA LEU A 157 0.69 -10.88 -2.88
C LEU A 157 0.16 -10.22 -4.15
N SER A 158 -1.02 -10.62 -4.62
CA SER A 158 -1.66 -10.03 -5.80
C SER A 158 -1.96 -8.54 -5.60
N GLY A 159 -2.48 -8.15 -4.43
CA GLY A 159 -2.76 -6.74 -4.10
C GLY A 159 -1.51 -5.86 -4.16
N PHE A 160 -0.42 -6.28 -3.50
CA PHE A 160 0.85 -5.55 -3.55
C PHE A 160 1.50 -5.58 -4.93
N PHE A 161 1.36 -6.68 -5.68
CA PHE A 161 1.90 -6.78 -7.03
C PHE A 161 1.16 -5.82 -7.98
N GLN A 162 -0.16 -5.74 -7.89
CA GLN A 162 -0.96 -4.78 -8.64
C GLN A 162 -0.53 -3.33 -8.32
N ALA A 163 -0.39 -3.00 -7.02
CA ALA A 163 0.13 -1.69 -6.61
C ALA A 163 1.54 -1.44 -7.15
N LEU A 164 2.44 -2.42 -7.12
CA LEU A 164 3.80 -2.28 -7.67
C LEU A 164 3.76 -1.98 -9.17
N THR A 165 2.94 -2.71 -9.93
CA THR A 165 2.81 -2.46 -11.37
C THR A 165 2.20 -1.09 -11.68
N ALA A 166 1.37 -0.54 -10.79
CA ALA A 166 0.83 0.82 -10.92
C ALA A 166 1.89 1.88 -10.58
N ALA A 167 2.76 1.63 -9.59
CA ALA A 167 3.80 2.55 -9.16
C ALA A 167 4.97 2.70 -10.16
N VAL A 168 5.16 1.73 -11.06
CA VAL A 168 6.30 1.67 -12.01
C VAL A 168 5.90 2.14 -13.43
N LYS A 169 4.60 2.32 -13.68
CA LYS A 169 4.08 2.87 -14.95
C LYS A 169 4.21 4.38 -14.98
#